data_AF-A0A6N8F9W5-F1
#
_entry.id   AF-A0A6N8F9W5-F1
#
_cell.length_a   1.000
_cell.length_b   1.000
_cell.length_c   1.000
_cell.angle_alpha   90.00
_cell.angle_beta   90.00
_cell.angle_gamma   90.00
#
_symmetry.space_group_name_H-M   'P 1'
#
loop_
_entity.id
_entity.type
_entity.pdbx_description
1 polymer ?
#
loop_
_entity_poly.entity_id
_entity_poly.type
_entity_poly.pdbx_seq_one_letter_code
_entity_poly.pdbx_strand_id
1 'polypeptide(L)'
;MKLSTNKDYQIDASTLECLDASIFEIISKGVTSEYDLIKALQAEPYQLFSSKSLAKTLTLFHTHFFVFNSLFRLKQQGEATGEFSLHIEASAIKLYPENTKINDSRHENLAKYYLDWKNIEASQEQVELLISSFWVEYDRYNNLVTINASNETRKKTPLIK
;
A
#
# COMPACT_ATOMS: atom_id res chain seq x y z
N MET A 1 -8.71 -23.59 5.54
CA MET A 1 -9.19 -22.30 6.07
C MET A 1 -10.25 -21.79 5.10
N LYS A 2 -11.51 -21.68 5.52
CA LYS A 2 -12.60 -21.24 4.64
C LYS A 2 -12.67 -19.72 4.71
N LEU A 3 -12.22 -19.06 3.65
CA LEU A 3 -12.36 -17.62 3.46
C LEU A 3 -13.82 -17.36 3.04
N SER A 4 -14.55 -16.58 3.82
CA SER A 4 -15.92 -16.16 3.51
C SER A 4 -15.82 -15.05 2.48
N THR A 5 -16.05 -15.39 1.22
CA THR A 5 -15.79 -14.50 0.08
C THR A 5 -17.04 -13.74 -0.33
N ASN A 6 -16.91 -12.42 -0.34
CA ASN A 6 -17.69 -11.54 -1.19
C ASN A 6 -17.55 -12.07 -2.64
N LYS A 7 -18.68 -12.28 -3.34
CA LYS A 7 -18.75 -13.06 -4.59
C LYS A 7 -17.86 -12.55 -5.74
N ASP A 8 -17.32 -11.34 -5.63
CA ASP A 8 -16.43 -10.73 -6.63
C ASP A 8 -14.94 -11.04 -6.43
N TYR A 9 -14.54 -11.60 -5.28
CA TYR A 9 -13.14 -11.98 -4.99
C TYR A 9 -13.09 -13.35 -4.31
N GLN A 10 -13.28 -14.42 -5.10
CA GLN A 10 -12.91 -15.78 -4.69
C GLN A 10 -11.39 -15.91 -4.77
N ILE A 11 -10.69 -15.48 -3.72
CA ILE A 11 -9.23 -15.64 -3.65
C ILE A 11 -8.95 -16.95 -2.95
N ASP A 12 -8.60 -17.97 -3.72
CA ASP A 12 -7.98 -19.17 -3.19
C ASP A 12 -6.46 -19.01 -3.08
N ALA A 13 -5.82 -19.97 -2.40
CA ALA A 13 -4.37 -19.94 -2.19
C ALA A 13 -3.59 -19.92 -3.52
N SER A 14 -4.10 -20.59 -4.56
CA SER A 14 -3.44 -20.65 -5.87
C SER A 14 -3.42 -19.29 -6.57
N THR A 15 -4.48 -18.50 -6.40
CA THR A 15 -4.58 -17.13 -6.93
C THR A 15 -3.56 -16.21 -6.26
N LEU A 16 -3.32 -16.40 -4.94
CA LEU A 16 -2.34 -15.61 -4.19
C LEU A 16 -0.90 -15.95 -4.54
N GLU A 17 -0.60 -17.23 -4.74
CA GLU A 17 0.72 -17.68 -5.21
C GLU A 17 1.03 -17.14 -6.61
N CYS A 18 0.04 -17.15 -7.51
CA CYS A 18 0.17 -16.57 -8.84
C CYS A 18 0.42 -15.05 -8.77
N LEU A 19 -0.27 -14.35 -7.87
CA LEU A 19 -0.07 -12.92 -7.63
C LEU A 19 1.33 -12.62 -7.08
N ASP A 20 1.82 -13.39 -6.10
CA ASP A 20 3.17 -13.26 -5.56
C ASP A 20 4.23 -13.45 -6.65
N ALA A 21 4.11 -14.52 -7.45
CA ALA A 21 5.05 -14.79 -8.52
C ALA A 21 5.05 -13.68 -9.57
N SER A 22 3.87 -13.20 -9.97
CA SER A 22 3.73 -12.12 -10.96
C SER A 22 4.30 -10.80 -10.46
N ILE A 23 4.00 -10.41 -9.21
CA ILE A 23 4.55 -9.20 -8.60
C ILE A 23 6.06 -9.31 -8.48
N PHE A 24 6.58 -10.44 -7.99
CA PHE A 24 8.03 -10.66 -7.87
C PHE A 24 8.74 -10.53 -9.23
N GLU A 25 8.17 -11.13 -10.28
CA GLU A 25 8.71 -11.01 -11.63
C GLU A 25 8.76 -9.55 -12.11
N ILE A 26 7.69 -8.78 -11.90
CA ILE A 26 7.62 -7.38 -12.32
C ILE A 26 8.66 -6.53 -11.57
N ILE A 27 8.70 -6.62 -10.23
CA ILE A 27 9.61 -5.80 -9.42
C ILE A 27 11.08 -6.21 -9.57
N SER A 28 11.35 -7.44 -10.03
CA SER A 28 12.71 -7.89 -10.35
C SER A 28 13.31 -7.16 -11.55
N LYS A 29 12.48 -6.59 -12.44
CA LYS A 29 12.90 -5.88 -13.65
C LYS A 29 13.30 -4.43 -13.37
N GLY A 30 12.93 -3.88 -12.22
CA GLY A 30 13.25 -2.50 -11.85
C GLY A 30 12.28 -1.90 -10.85
N VAL A 31 12.46 -0.59 -10.61
CA VAL A 31 11.57 0.18 -9.72
C VAL A 31 10.24 0.43 -10.44
N THR A 32 9.14 0.29 -9.71
CA THR A 32 7.78 0.55 -10.22
C THR A 32 6.95 1.30 -9.18
N SER A 33 5.98 2.11 -9.62
CA SER A 33 4.94 2.62 -8.73
C SER A 33 3.86 1.55 -8.50
N GLU A 34 3.03 1.73 -7.48
CA GLU A 34 1.81 0.92 -7.27
C GLU A 34 0.91 0.97 -8.52
N TYR A 35 0.71 2.18 -9.06
CA TYR A 35 -0.14 2.37 -10.23
C TYR A 35 0.37 1.56 -11.43
N ASP A 36 1.66 1.67 -11.73
CA ASP A 36 2.28 0.95 -12.86
C ASP A 36 2.28 -0.55 -12.62
N LEU A 37 2.48 -0.99 -11.37
CA LEU A 37 2.38 -2.40 -11.00
C LEU A 37 0.97 -2.94 -11.25
N ILE A 38 -0.06 -2.23 -10.80
CA ILE A 38 -1.46 -2.63 -11.05
C ILE A 38 -1.76 -2.62 -12.55
N LYS A 39 -1.27 -1.63 -13.30
CA LYS A 39 -1.44 -1.60 -14.76
C LYS A 39 -0.79 -2.78 -15.45
N ALA A 40 0.40 -3.18 -15.04
CA ALA A 40 1.04 -4.39 -15.55
C ALA A 40 0.21 -5.63 -15.23
N LEU A 41 -0.27 -5.77 -13.99
CA LEU A 41 -1.10 -6.90 -13.55
C LEU A 41 -2.49 -6.95 -14.23
N GLN A 42 -2.99 -5.83 -14.75
CA GLN A 42 -4.21 -5.78 -15.58
C GLN A 42 -3.98 -6.25 -17.03
N ALA A 43 -2.76 -6.15 -17.53
CA ALA A 43 -2.41 -6.46 -18.91
C ALA A 43 -2.00 -7.93 -19.10
N GLU A 44 -1.94 -8.37 -20.35
CA GLU A 44 -1.26 -9.63 -20.72
C GLU A 44 0.22 -9.54 -20.32
N PRO A 45 0.83 -10.63 -19.80
CA PRO A 45 0.31 -11.99 -19.69
C PRO A 45 -0.41 -12.30 -18.36
N TYR A 46 -0.56 -11.32 -17.45
CA TYR A 46 -0.97 -11.58 -16.07
C TYR A 46 -2.49 -11.62 -15.91
N GLN A 47 -3.19 -10.58 -16.38
CA GLN A 47 -4.66 -10.44 -16.29
C GLN A 47 -5.26 -10.76 -14.89
N LEU A 48 -4.51 -10.50 -13.83
CA LEU A 48 -4.90 -10.81 -12.45
C LEU A 48 -5.91 -9.81 -11.89
N PHE A 49 -5.99 -8.62 -12.48
CA PHE A 49 -6.99 -7.61 -12.14
C PHE A 49 -7.81 -7.21 -13.36
N SER A 50 -9.11 -6.99 -13.16
CA SER A 50 -9.96 -6.45 -14.22
C SER A 50 -9.57 -5.01 -14.55
N SER A 51 -9.87 -4.55 -15.77
CA SER A 51 -9.68 -3.15 -16.17
C SER A 51 -10.46 -2.13 -15.31
N LYS A 52 -11.45 -2.61 -14.55
CA LYS A 52 -12.28 -1.82 -13.63
C LYS A 52 -11.79 -1.86 -12.17
N SER A 53 -10.67 -2.53 -11.89
CA SER A 53 -10.19 -2.72 -10.52
C SER A 53 -9.89 -1.38 -9.81
N LEU A 54 -9.55 -0.33 -10.56
CA LEU A 54 -9.33 1.03 -10.05
C LEU A 54 -10.51 1.99 -10.23
N ALA A 55 -11.69 1.50 -10.63
CA ALA A 55 -12.80 2.36 -11.05
C ALA A 55 -13.72 2.81 -9.89
N LYS A 56 -13.89 1.99 -8.86
CA LYS A 56 -14.76 2.27 -7.71
C LYS A 56 -13.95 2.23 -6.42
N THR A 57 -14.37 2.97 -5.41
CA THR A 57 -13.72 3.02 -4.08
C THR A 57 -13.46 1.64 -3.50
N LEU A 58 -14.47 0.77 -3.48
CA LEU A 58 -14.34 -0.58 -2.93
C LEU A 58 -13.35 -1.44 -3.74
N THR A 59 -13.47 -1.45 -5.08
CA THR A 59 -12.58 -2.26 -5.92
C THR A 59 -11.15 -1.75 -5.85
N LEU A 60 -10.95 -0.44 -5.76
CA LEU A 60 -9.64 0.19 -5.59
C LEU A 60 -9.02 -0.23 -4.26
N PHE A 61 -9.79 -0.15 -3.17
CA PHE A 61 -9.35 -0.61 -1.85
C PHE A 61 -8.94 -2.10 -1.87
N HIS A 62 -9.77 -2.97 -2.45
CA HIS A 62 -9.42 -4.39 -2.56
C HIS A 62 -8.17 -4.62 -3.41
N THR A 63 -8.06 -3.97 -4.57
CA THR A 63 -6.89 -4.08 -5.45
C THR A 63 -5.62 -3.66 -4.71
N HIS A 64 -5.66 -2.49 -4.07
CA HIS A 64 -4.59 -1.96 -3.25
C HIS A 64 -4.21 -2.95 -2.13
N PHE A 65 -5.21 -3.47 -1.40
CA PHE A 65 -4.99 -4.42 -0.32
C PHE A 65 -4.29 -5.69 -0.82
N PHE A 66 -4.73 -6.29 -1.93
CA PHE A 66 -4.10 -7.50 -2.46
C PHE A 66 -2.66 -7.29 -2.89
N VAL A 67 -2.37 -6.17 -3.58
CA VAL A 67 -1.02 -5.82 -4.00
C VAL A 67 -0.11 -5.65 -2.79
N PHE A 68 -0.52 -4.85 -1.80
CA PHE A 68 0.30 -4.62 -0.61
C PHE A 68 0.43 -5.85 0.28
N ASN A 69 -0.64 -6.65 0.42
CA ASN A 69 -0.59 -7.93 1.10
C ASN A 69 0.46 -8.85 0.45
N SER A 70 0.48 -8.97 -0.89
CA SER A 70 1.50 -9.73 -1.63
C SER A 70 2.91 -9.16 -1.42
N LEU A 71 3.10 -7.86 -1.54
CA LEU A 71 4.40 -7.21 -1.32
C LEU A 71 4.94 -7.47 0.10
N PHE A 72 4.09 -7.42 1.12
CA PHE A 72 4.51 -7.71 2.50
C PHE A 72 4.77 -9.21 2.75
N ARG A 73 4.06 -10.13 2.09
CA ARG A 73 4.41 -11.55 2.11
C ARG A 73 5.77 -11.80 1.48
N LEU A 74 6.01 -11.25 0.30
CA LEU A 74 7.30 -11.33 -0.40
C LEU A 74 8.44 -10.73 0.45
N LYS A 75 8.19 -9.61 1.13
CA LYS A 75 9.16 -9.00 2.05
C LYS A 75 9.52 -9.96 3.19
N GLN A 76 8.53 -10.57 3.84
CA GLN A 76 8.78 -11.57 4.90
C GLN A 76 9.55 -12.78 4.36
N GLN A 77 9.23 -13.25 3.16
CA GLN A 77 9.95 -14.34 2.52
C GLN A 77 11.43 -13.99 2.31
N GLY A 78 11.73 -12.85 1.68
CA GLY A 78 13.11 -12.41 1.44
C GLY A 78 13.90 -12.18 2.74
N GLU A 79 13.25 -11.66 3.78
CA GLU A 79 13.86 -11.48 5.09
C GLU A 79 14.16 -12.81 5.80
N ALA A 80 13.29 -13.81 5.64
CA ALA A 80 13.45 -15.14 6.22
C ALA A 80 14.51 -15.97 5.49
N THR A 81 14.56 -15.90 4.15
CA THR A 81 15.56 -16.63 3.34
C THR A 81 16.91 -15.92 3.29
N GLY A 82 16.91 -14.59 3.44
CA GLY A 82 18.09 -13.75 3.29
C GLY A 82 18.46 -13.44 1.84
N GLU A 83 17.63 -13.82 0.87
CA GLU A 83 17.93 -13.73 -0.56
C GLU A 83 17.72 -12.33 -1.16
N PHE A 84 16.82 -11.53 -0.57
CA PHE A 84 16.52 -10.19 -1.04
C PHE A 84 15.86 -9.35 0.06
N SER A 85 15.81 -8.04 -0.14
CA SER A 85 14.98 -7.13 0.65
C SER A 85 14.07 -6.28 -0.22
N LEU A 86 12.91 -5.90 0.31
CA LEU A 86 11.93 -5.05 -0.38
C LEU A 86 11.77 -3.71 0.33
N HIS A 87 11.81 -2.64 -0.47
CA HIS A 87 11.30 -1.32 -0.13
C HIS A 87 9.92 -1.14 -0.75
N ILE A 88 8.94 -0.76 0.09
CA ILE A 88 7.52 -0.71 -0.26
C ILE A 88 7.01 0.68 0.08
N GLU A 89 6.89 1.52 -0.95
CA GLU A 89 6.18 2.79 -0.92
C GLU A 89 5.32 2.87 -2.18
N ALA A 90 4.12 3.45 -2.11
CA ALA A 90 3.20 3.48 -3.26
C ALA A 90 3.81 4.18 -4.50
N SER A 91 4.69 5.15 -4.29
CA SER A 91 5.42 5.87 -5.35
C SER A 91 6.63 5.10 -5.90
N ALA A 92 7.19 4.16 -5.12
CA ALA A 92 8.38 3.43 -5.47
C ALA A 92 8.47 2.09 -4.73
N ILE A 93 8.23 1.01 -5.45
CA ILE A 93 8.43 -0.37 -5.03
C ILE A 93 9.75 -0.84 -5.64
N LYS A 94 10.66 -1.32 -4.79
CA LYS A 94 12.00 -1.72 -5.23
C LYS A 94 12.48 -2.98 -4.53
N LEU A 95 12.98 -3.91 -5.33
CA LEU A 95 13.68 -5.11 -4.89
C LEU A 95 15.18 -4.85 -4.82
N TYR A 96 15.80 -5.30 -3.74
CA TYR A 96 17.25 -5.28 -3.53
C TYR A 96 17.77 -6.72 -3.42
N PRO A 97 18.79 -7.12 -4.20
CA PRO A 97 19.37 -8.47 -4.13
C PRO A 97 20.07 -8.77 -2.80
N GLU A 98 20.38 -7.74 -2.01
CA GLU A 98 21.01 -7.89 -0.71
C GLU A 98 19.99 -7.68 0.40
N ASN A 99 20.09 -8.45 1.48
CA ASN A 99 19.25 -8.27 2.65
C ASN A 99 19.76 -7.08 3.49
N THR A 100 19.35 -5.88 3.09
CA THR A 100 19.43 -4.70 3.94
C THR A 100 18.24 -4.68 4.89
N LYS A 101 18.45 -5.15 6.13
CA LYS A 101 17.47 -4.98 7.21
C LYS A 101 17.35 -3.50 7.56
N ILE A 102 16.34 -2.83 6.98
CA ILE A 102 15.96 -1.48 7.37
C ILE A 102 14.89 -1.62 8.46
N ASN A 103 15.24 -1.24 9.69
CA ASN A 103 14.28 -1.19 10.79
C ASN A 103 13.50 0.14 10.71
N ASP A 104 12.29 0.11 10.13
CA ASP A 104 11.35 1.22 10.07
C ASP A 104 10.04 0.82 10.73
N SER A 105 9.69 1.46 11.85
CA SER A 105 8.46 1.18 12.59
C SER A 105 7.19 1.43 11.78
N ARG A 106 7.25 2.28 10.75
CA ARG A 106 6.13 2.48 9.81
C ARG A 106 5.90 1.22 8.99
N HIS A 107 6.96 0.56 8.52
CA HIS A 107 6.86 -0.69 7.79
C HIS A 107 6.31 -1.82 8.67
N GLU A 108 6.64 -1.84 9.96
CA GLU A 108 6.06 -2.81 10.90
C GLU A 108 4.54 -2.63 11.07
N ASN A 109 4.06 -1.39 11.19
CA ASN A 109 2.64 -1.10 11.30
C ASN A 109 1.89 -1.46 10.01
N LEU A 110 2.46 -1.13 8.85
CA LEU A 110 1.89 -1.52 7.56
C LEU A 110 1.88 -3.03 7.39
N ALA A 111 2.96 -3.73 7.74
CA ALA A 111 3.00 -5.19 7.67
C ALA A 111 1.90 -5.84 8.53
N LYS A 112 1.70 -5.38 9.77
CA LYS A 112 0.60 -5.85 10.63
C LYS A 112 -0.77 -5.64 10.00
N TYR A 113 -0.97 -4.49 9.35
CA TYR A 113 -2.23 -4.18 8.69
C TYR A 113 -2.45 -5.08 7.46
N TYR A 114 -1.53 -5.09 6.51
CA TYR A 114 -1.75 -5.80 5.25
C TYR A 114 -1.72 -7.31 5.41
N LEU A 115 -0.99 -7.86 6.39
CA LEU A 115 -0.94 -9.31 6.62
C LEU A 115 -2.15 -9.84 7.42
N ASP A 116 -2.95 -8.97 8.03
CA ASP A 116 -4.22 -9.36 8.65
C ASP A 116 -5.37 -9.32 7.63
N TRP A 117 -5.77 -10.50 7.18
CA TRP A 117 -6.85 -10.69 6.22
C TRP A 117 -8.20 -10.13 6.68
N LYS A 118 -8.43 -9.92 7.98
CA LYS A 118 -9.67 -9.27 8.45
C LYS A 118 -9.82 -7.85 7.93
N ASN A 119 -8.72 -7.18 7.61
CA ASN A 119 -8.74 -5.81 7.09
C ASN A 119 -9.32 -5.73 5.68
N ILE A 120 -9.39 -6.84 4.92
CA ILE A 120 -10.04 -6.86 3.60
C ILE A 120 -11.57 -7.00 3.67
N GLU A 121 -12.08 -7.52 4.78
CA GLU A 121 -13.52 -7.80 4.98
C GLU A 121 -14.34 -6.53 5.24
N ALA A 122 -13.70 -5.35 5.18
CA ALA A 122 -14.37 -4.07 5.34
C ALA A 122 -15.48 -3.89 4.27
N SER A 123 -16.67 -3.51 4.73
CA SER A 123 -17.79 -3.16 3.85
C SER A 123 -17.49 -1.88 3.06
N GLN A 124 -18.22 -1.63 1.97
CA GLN A 124 -18.07 -0.39 1.21
C GLN A 124 -18.20 0.85 2.09
N GLU A 125 -19.19 0.86 2.98
CA GLU A 125 -19.42 1.95 3.92
C GLU A 125 -18.25 2.12 4.90
N GLN A 126 -17.67 1.01 5.37
CA GLN A 126 -16.50 1.04 6.26
C GLN A 126 -15.25 1.57 5.54
N VAL A 127 -15.05 1.19 4.28
CA VAL A 127 -13.96 1.71 3.44
C VAL A 127 -14.14 3.20 3.15
N GLU A 128 -15.35 3.64 2.83
CA GLU A 128 -15.67 5.05 2.62
C GLU A 128 -15.51 5.87 3.91
N LEU A 129 -15.91 5.33 5.06
CA LEU A 129 -15.67 5.92 6.38
C LEU A 129 -14.18 6.00 6.71
N LEU A 130 -13.41 4.97 6.38
CA LEU A 130 -11.95 4.96 6.56
C LEU A 130 -11.30 6.06 5.72
N ILE A 131 -11.63 6.12 4.43
CA ILE A 131 -11.07 7.13 3.50
C ILE A 131 -11.51 8.54 3.91
N SER A 132 -12.78 8.74 4.26
CA SER A 132 -13.25 10.06 4.72
C SER A 132 -12.58 10.48 6.02
N SER A 133 -12.39 9.58 6.98
CA SER A 133 -11.67 9.89 8.22
C SER A 133 -10.20 10.25 7.98
N PHE A 134 -9.55 9.62 7.00
CA PHE A 134 -8.21 9.99 6.56
C PHE A 134 -8.16 11.44 6.06
N TRP A 135 -9.08 11.85 5.19
CA TRP A 135 -9.11 13.23 4.66
C TRP A 135 -9.41 14.26 5.75
N VAL A 136 -10.32 13.96 6.68
CA VAL A 136 -10.60 14.84 7.83
C VAL A 136 -9.34 15.04 8.69
N GLU A 137 -8.59 13.98 8.95
CA GLU A 137 -7.37 14.04 9.74
C GLU A 137 -6.23 14.74 8.98
N TYR A 138 -6.10 14.50 7.67
CA TYR A 138 -5.14 15.16 6.80
C TYR A 138 -5.39 16.67 6.71
N ASP A 139 -6.65 17.09 6.53
CA ASP A 139 -7.03 18.50 6.54
C ASP A 139 -6.78 19.12 7.92
N ARG A 140 -7.09 18.41 9.01
CA ARG A 140 -6.78 18.86 10.36
C ARG A 140 -5.27 19.09 10.54
N TYR A 141 -4.44 18.14 10.11
CA TYR A 141 -2.99 18.26 10.17
C TYR A 141 -2.48 19.46 9.33
N ASN A 142 -2.94 19.59 8.09
CA ASN A 142 -2.53 20.69 7.21
C ASN A 142 -2.96 22.06 7.74
N ASN A 143 -4.15 22.15 8.34
CA ASN A 143 -4.62 23.38 8.98
C ASN A 143 -3.77 23.74 10.21
N LEU A 144 -3.38 22.75 11.02
CA LEU A 144 -2.48 22.97 12.16
C LEU A 144 -1.08 23.42 11.72
N VAL A 145 -0.53 22.81 10.65
CA VAL A 145 0.76 23.23 10.06
C VAL A 145 0.66 24.65 9.51
N THR A 146 -0.44 25.00 8.84
CA THR A 146 -0.66 26.36 8.29
C THR A 146 -0.79 27.43 9.38
N ILE A 147 -1.48 27.12 10.49
CA ILE A 147 -1.59 28.02 11.65
C ILE A 147 -0.23 28.21 12.32
N ASN A 148 0.56 27.14 12.47
CA ASN A 148 1.89 27.22 13.08
C ASN A 148 2.89 28.01 12.21
N ALA A 149 2.85 27.84 10.88
CA ALA A 149 3.70 28.58 9.95
C ALA A 149 3.36 30.09 9.89
N SER A 150 2.08 30.46 10.04
CA SER A 150 1.65 31.86 10.09
C SER A 150 1.88 32.54 11.45
N ASN A 151 2.09 31.76 12.52
CA ASN A 151 2.49 32.27 13.84
C ASN A 151 4.01 32.53 13.95
N GLU A 152 4.86 31.86 13.17
CA GLU A 152 6.30 32.16 13.11
C GLU A 152 6.63 33.45 12.35
N THR A 153 5.82 33.84 11.37
CA THR A 153 6.01 35.07 10.58
C THR A 153 5.60 36.36 11.31
N ARG A 154 4.92 36.28 12.47
CA ARG A 154 4.59 37.45 13.32
C ARG A 154 5.63 37.80 14.40
N LYS A 155 6.76 37.08 14.49
CA LYS A 155 7.81 37.35 15.50
C LYS A 155 9.01 38.20 15.02
N LYS A 156 8.96 38.79 13.82
CA LYS A 156 10.02 39.71 13.35
C LYS A 156 9.46 41.02 12.79
N THR A 157 9.21 41.97 13.67
CA THR A 157 9.21 43.40 13.32
C THR A 157 10.14 44.12 14.31
N PRO A 158 11.20 44.81 13.87
CA PRO A 158 12.18 45.41 14.77
C PRO A 158 11.61 46.71 15.36
N LEU A 159 11.70 46.86 16.68
CA LEU A 159 11.50 48.14 17.35
C LEU A 159 12.86 48.83 17.47
N ILE A 160 13.03 49.81 16.59
CA ILE A 160 14.06 50.84 16.59
C ILE A 160 14.06 51.56 17.95
N LYS A 161 15.23 51.71 18.57
CA LYS A 161 15.67 52.93 19.26
C LYS A 161 17.19 53.02 19.20
#